data_AF-A0A3D4NSE8-F1
#
_entry.id   AF-A0A3D4NSE8-F1
#
_cell.length_a   1.000
_cell.length_b   1.000
_cell.length_c   1.000
_cell.angle_alpha   90.00
_cell.angle_beta   90.00
_cell.angle_gamma   90.00
#
_symmetry.space_group_name_H-M   'P 1'
#
loop_
_entity.id
_entity.type
_entity.pdbx_description
1 polymer ?
#
loop_
_entity_poly.entity_id
_entity_poly.type
_entity_poly.pdbx_seq_one_letter_code
_entity_poly.pdbx_strand_id
1 'polypeptide(L)'
;YVAPTYDTGDGWISTMRHIALEGRCWVLGSGTALRGSDIPDDFPARAQLFADPDEWINDGDSVVVSPQGRIVAGPLHREAGILYADIDVALVAPARRALDVTGHYARPDIFELQVRRTPATAVRYIDG
;
A
#
# COMPACT_ATOMS: atom_id res chain seq x y z
N TYR A 1 1.18 2.93 8.79
CA TYR A 1 0.32 3.05 7.61
C TYR A 1 0.21 1.66 6.99
N VAL A 2 -1.01 1.21 6.68
CA VAL A 2 -1.24 -0.09 6.05
C VAL A 2 -1.74 0.18 4.64
N ALA A 3 -1.11 -0.46 3.66
CA ALA A 3 -1.32 -0.20 2.25
C ALA A 3 -1.59 -1.54 1.52
N PRO A 4 -2.86 -2.01 1.50
CA PRO A 4 -3.25 -3.14 0.67
C PRO A 4 -3.22 -2.73 -0.82
N THR A 5 -2.77 -3.63 -1.70
CA THR A 5 -2.66 -3.31 -3.13
C THR A 5 -2.81 -4.53 -4.04
N TYR A 6 -3.14 -4.24 -5.30
CA TYR A 6 -2.95 -5.14 -6.44
C TYR A 6 -1.73 -4.75 -7.29
N ASP A 7 -1.13 -3.57 -7.09
CA ASP A 7 0.08 -3.17 -7.80
C ASP A 7 1.33 -3.91 -7.30
N THR A 8 2.34 -4.03 -8.15
CA THR A 8 3.60 -4.74 -7.89
C THR A 8 4.82 -4.04 -8.49
N GLY A 9 5.99 -4.57 -8.19
CA GLY A 9 7.27 -4.17 -8.77
C GLY A 9 7.86 -2.88 -8.19
N ASP A 10 8.87 -2.36 -8.88
CA ASP A 10 9.69 -1.24 -8.40
C ASP A 10 8.88 0.03 -8.13
N GLY A 11 7.82 0.28 -8.90
CA GLY A 11 6.93 1.43 -8.69
C GLY A 11 6.22 1.38 -7.35
N TRP A 12 5.64 0.22 -7.02
CA TRP A 12 5.00 -0.03 -5.73
C TRP A 12 5.99 0.11 -4.58
N ILE A 13 7.13 -0.57 -4.67
CA ILE A 13 8.16 -0.56 -3.61
C ILE A 13 8.73 0.84 -3.39
N SER A 14 9.01 1.58 -4.45
CA SER A 14 9.49 2.97 -4.35
C SER A 14 8.46 3.87 -3.68
N THR A 15 7.18 3.68 -3.98
CA THR A 15 6.08 4.42 -3.37
C THR A 15 5.98 4.15 -1.87
N MET A 16 6.06 2.88 -1.43
CA MET A 16 6.02 2.55 0.00
C MET A 16 7.17 3.17 0.78
N ARG A 17 8.36 3.22 0.18
CA ARG A 17 9.53 3.89 0.76
C ARG A 17 9.35 5.40 0.84
N HIS A 18 8.78 6.00 -0.20
CA HIS A 18 8.48 7.43 -0.21
C HIS A 18 7.46 7.81 0.88
N ILE A 19 6.34 7.09 0.97
CA ILE A 19 5.31 7.33 2.01
C ILE A 19 5.91 7.20 3.42
N ALA A 20 6.77 6.21 3.63
CA ALA A 20 7.43 6.02 4.92
C ALA A 20 8.35 7.20 5.28
N LEU A 21 9.09 7.72 4.30
CA LEU A 21 9.97 8.89 4.45
C LEU A 21 9.20 10.18 4.68
N GLU A 22 8.13 10.42 3.93
CA GLU A 22 7.34 11.63 4.03
C GLU A 22 6.54 11.66 5.34
N GLY A 23 5.81 10.57 5.62
CA GLY A 23 4.96 10.47 6.81
C GLY A 23 5.71 10.15 8.10
N ARG A 24 7.01 9.82 8.02
CA ARG A 24 7.84 9.38 9.15
C ARG A 24 7.17 8.30 9.98
N CYS A 25 6.60 7.33 9.30
CA CYS A 25 5.87 6.23 9.91
C CYS A 25 6.28 4.89 9.32
N TRP A 26 5.99 3.83 10.07
CA TRP A 26 6.08 2.48 9.54
C TRP A 26 5.02 2.28 8.45
N VAL A 27 5.43 1.74 7.30
CA VAL A 27 4.55 1.38 6.18
C VAL A 27 4.55 -0.13 6.01
N LEU A 28 3.35 -0.72 6.00
CA LEU A 28 3.13 -2.13 5.77
C LEU A 28 2.38 -2.26 4.45
N GLY A 29 3.10 -2.64 3.40
CA GLY A 29 2.53 -2.95 2.09
C GLY A 29 2.07 -4.41 2.06
N SER A 30 0.80 -4.63 1.73
CA SER A 30 0.22 -5.96 1.57
C SER A 30 -0.13 -6.17 0.11
N GLY A 31 0.77 -6.83 -0.61
CA GLY A 31 0.62 -7.16 -2.03
C GLY A 31 -0.14 -8.46 -2.25
N THR A 32 -0.85 -8.54 -3.37
CA THR A 32 -1.66 -9.71 -3.74
C THR A 32 -0.80 -10.71 -4.51
N ALA A 33 -0.39 -11.82 -3.93
CA ALA A 33 0.31 -12.87 -4.67
C ALA A 33 -0.73 -13.81 -5.33
N LEU A 34 -0.70 -13.93 -6.67
CA LEU A 34 -1.72 -14.69 -7.42
C LEU A 34 -1.12 -15.44 -8.62
N ARG A 35 -1.47 -16.72 -8.75
CA ARG A 35 -1.11 -17.59 -9.89
C ARG A 35 -2.34 -18.03 -10.68
N GLY A 36 -2.12 -18.54 -11.90
CA GLY A 36 -3.17 -19.16 -12.72
C GLY A 36 -3.94 -20.28 -12.01
N SER A 37 -3.26 -21.03 -11.14
CA SER A 37 -3.84 -22.08 -10.29
C SER A 37 -4.82 -21.56 -9.23
N ASP A 38 -4.73 -20.29 -8.84
CA ASP A 38 -5.64 -19.68 -7.86
C ASP A 38 -6.98 -19.26 -8.48
N ILE A 39 -7.08 -19.25 -9.82
CA ILE A 39 -8.32 -18.92 -10.54
C ILE A 39 -9.29 -20.12 -10.48
N PRO A 40 -10.53 -19.92 -9.99
CA PRO A 40 -11.52 -21.00 -9.87
C PRO A 40 -11.77 -21.75 -11.17
N ASP A 41 -11.95 -23.06 -11.08
CA ASP A 41 -12.14 -23.95 -12.25
C ASP A 41 -13.37 -23.59 -13.09
N ASP A 42 -14.38 -22.97 -12.50
CA ASP A 42 -15.62 -22.52 -13.15
C ASP A 42 -15.53 -21.10 -13.75
N PHE A 43 -14.35 -20.47 -13.71
CA PHE A 43 -14.14 -19.15 -14.30
C PHE A 43 -14.32 -19.18 -15.83
N PRO A 44 -15.15 -18.29 -16.41
CA PRO A 44 -15.38 -18.25 -17.86
C PRO A 44 -14.08 -18.14 -18.67
N ALA A 45 -13.89 -19.04 -19.63
CA ALA A 45 -12.71 -19.08 -20.51
C ALA A 45 -11.36 -19.24 -19.78
N ARG A 46 -11.34 -19.82 -18.57
CA ARG A 46 -10.12 -20.05 -17.77
C ARG A 46 -8.96 -20.63 -18.57
N ALA A 47 -9.19 -21.71 -19.33
CA ALA A 47 -8.13 -22.37 -20.10
C ALA A 47 -7.52 -21.50 -21.21
N GLN A 48 -8.22 -20.43 -21.65
CA GLN A 48 -7.70 -19.48 -22.63
C GLN A 48 -6.99 -18.29 -21.98
N LEU A 49 -7.55 -17.79 -20.86
CA LEU A 49 -7.05 -16.58 -20.17
C LEU A 49 -5.91 -16.88 -19.19
N PHE A 50 -5.88 -18.08 -18.62
CA PHE A 50 -4.93 -18.54 -17.60
C PHE A 50 -4.48 -19.96 -17.96
N ALA A 51 -3.84 -20.08 -19.13
CA ALA A 51 -3.47 -21.38 -19.70
C ALA A 51 -2.40 -22.10 -18.88
N ASP A 52 -1.48 -21.34 -18.27
CA ASP A 52 -0.44 -21.86 -17.39
C ASP A 52 -0.84 -21.70 -15.91
N PRO A 53 -1.07 -22.80 -15.17
CA PRO A 53 -1.42 -22.73 -13.75
C PRO A 53 -0.28 -22.20 -12.85
N ASP A 54 0.97 -22.25 -13.31
CA ASP A 54 2.14 -21.80 -12.55
C ASP A 54 2.54 -20.35 -12.91
N GLU A 55 1.90 -19.75 -13.91
CA GLU A 55 2.12 -18.35 -14.27
C GLU A 55 1.67 -17.43 -13.13
N TRP A 56 2.56 -16.51 -12.75
CA TRP A 56 2.23 -15.43 -11.83
C TRP A 56 1.41 -14.37 -12.55
N ILE A 57 0.14 -14.26 -12.18
CA ILE A 57 -0.76 -13.18 -12.61
C ILE A 57 -0.39 -11.90 -11.84
N ASN A 58 0.00 -12.06 -10.59
CA ASN A 58 0.42 -10.98 -9.72
C ASN A 58 1.55 -11.42 -8.81
N ASP A 59 2.69 -10.72 -8.90
CA ASP A 59 3.91 -11.07 -8.20
C ASP A 59 3.87 -10.78 -6.68
N GLY A 60 2.83 -10.13 -6.16
CA GLY A 60 2.70 -9.82 -4.73
C GLY A 60 3.49 -8.59 -4.30
N ASP A 61 4.72 -8.76 -3.80
CA ASP A 61 5.57 -7.69 -3.26
C ASP A 61 5.09 -7.06 -1.94
N SER A 62 4.58 -7.89 -1.03
CA SER A 62 4.36 -7.47 0.35
C SER A 62 5.67 -7.02 1.00
N VAL A 63 5.66 -5.89 1.71
CA VAL A 63 6.89 -5.24 2.20
C VAL A 63 6.63 -4.48 3.50
N VAL A 64 7.62 -4.43 4.39
CA VAL A 64 7.59 -3.58 5.58
C VAL A 64 8.71 -2.55 5.49
N VAL A 65 8.37 -1.28 5.64
CA VAL A 65 9.31 -0.15 5.54
C VAL A 65 9.29 0.67 6.82
N SER A 66 10.48 0.97 7.32
CA SER A 66 10.70 1.82 8.50
C SER A 66 10.48 3.32 8.21
N PRO A 67 10.27 4.17 9.24
CA PRO A 67 10.14 5.63 9.10
C PRO A 67 11.32 6.34 8.42
N GLN A 68 12.45 5.66 8.26
CA GLN A 68 13.63 6.14 7.53
C GLN A 68 13.64 5.71 6.05
N GLY A 69 12.57 5.09 5.54
CA GLY A 69 12.48 4.62 4.16
C GLY A 69 13.26 3.34 3.87
N ARG A 70 13.77 2.66 4.91
CA ARG A 70 14.49 1.40 4.79
C ARG A 70 13.51 0.23 4.84
N ILE A 71 13.58 -0.67 3.87
CA ILE A 71 12.87 -1.95 3.88
C ILE A 71 13.46 -2.80 5.01
N VAL A 72 12.60 -3.31 5.89
CA VAL A 72 12.99 -4.17 7.01
C VAL A 72 12.57 -5.62 6.82
N ALA A 73 11.57 -5.87 5.96
CA ALA A 73 11.13 -7.19 5.55
C ALA A 73 10.53 -7.14 4.14
N GLY A 74 10.72 -8.20 3.36
CA GLY A 74 10.30 -8.30 1.96
C GLY A 74 11.29 -7.64 0.99
N PRO A 75 10.88 -7.37 -0.27
CA PRO A 75 9.56 -7.69 -0.82
C PRO A 75 9.33 -9.20 -0.91
N LEU A 76 8.13 -9.66 -0.57
CA LEU A 76 7.70 -11.04 -0.76
C LEU A 76 7.26 -11.20 -2.22
N HIS A 77 8.24 -11.36 -3.10
CA HIS A 77 8.08 -11.40 -4.55
C HIS A 77 7.88 -12.83 -5.04
N ARG A 78 6.80 -13.07 -5.80
CA ARG A 78 6.47 -14.39 -6.35
C ARG A 78 6.53 -15.48 -5.28
N GLU A 79 5.95 -15.17 -4.12
CA GLU A 79 5.89 -16.08 -2.98
C GLU A 79 4.61 -15.80 -2.18
N ALA A 80 3.88 -16.87 -1.84
CA ALA A 80 2.75 -16.80 -0.92
C ALA A 80 3.24 -17.17 0.49
N GLY A 81 3.02 -16.27 1.45
CA GLY A 81 3.53 -16.49 2.80
C GLY A 81 3.13 -15.39 3.76
N ILE A 82 3.58 -15.52 5.00
CA ILE A 82 3.40 -14.52 6.05
C ILE A 82 4.72 -13.78 6.22
N LEU A 83 4.69 -12.47 6.00
CA LEU A 83 5.84 -11.61 6.20
C LEU A 83 5.85 -11.06 7.63
N TYR A 84 6.91 -11.36 8.37
CA TYR A 84 7.10 -10.89 9.75
C TYR A 84 8.13 -9.77 9.84
N ALA A 85 7.90 -8.81 10.74
CA ALA A 85 8.85 -7.75 11.05
C ALA A 85 8.63 -7.24 12.49
N ASP A 86 9.73 -6.95 13.19
CA ASP A 86 9.68 -6.26 14.48
C ASP A 86 9.57 -4.75 14.28
N ILE A 87 8.58 -4.14 14.92
CA ILE A 87 8.30 -2.71 14.81
C ILE A 87 8.78 -2.01 16.08
N ASP A 88 9.89 -1.28 15.97
CA ASP A 88 10.29 -0.32 16.99
C ASP A 88 9.58 1.03 16.76
N VAL A 89 8.54 1.27 17.57
CA VAL A 89 7.77 2.53 17.54
C VAL A 89 8.58 3.73 18.01
N ALA A 90 9.66 3.53 18.78
CA ALA A 90 10.52 4.62 19.25
C ALA A 90 11.26 5.32 18.11
N LEU A 91 11.38 4.68 16.94
CA LEU A 91 11.98 5.29 15.74
C LEU A 91 11.13 6.42 15.14
N VAL A 92 9.83 6.50 15.45
CA VAL A 92 8.91 7.48 14.86
C VAL A 92 9.19 8.90 15.39
N ALA A 93 9.34 9.07 16.69
CA ALA A 93 9.56 10.38 17.31
C ALA A 93 10.82 11.13 16.77
N PRO A 94 12.03 10.52 16.74
CA PRO A 94 13.20 11.18 16.17
C PRO A 94 13.06 11.39 14.65
N ALA A 95 12.38 10.50 13.93
CA ALA A 95 12.13 10.66 12.50
C ALA A 95 11.21 11.85 12.20
N ARG A 96 10.12 12.02 12.97
CA ARG A 96 9.23 13.18 12.89
C ARG A 96 9.93 14.48 13.27
N ARG A 97 10.84 14.46 14.26
CA ARG A 97 11.65 15.64 14.59
C ARG A 97 12.47 16.12 13.38
N ALA A 98 12.93 15.21 12.53
CA ALA A 98 13.68 15.56 11.32
C ALA A 98 12.77 16.12 10.21
N LEU A 99 11.52 15.69 10.14
CA LEU A 99 10.51 16.18 9.18
C LEU A 99 9.10 15.92 9.73
N ASP A 100 8.37 17.00 10.00
CA ASP A 100 6.96 16.96 10.39
C ASP A 100 6.11 17.76 9.41
N VAL A 101 5.61 17.08 8.37
CA VAL A 101 4.93 17.70 7.20
C VAL A 101 3.64 18.43 7.55
N THR A 102 2.94 18.02 8.62
CA THR A 102 1.74 18.72 9.12
C THR A 102 2.03 19.59 10.35
N GLY A 103 3.28 19.62 10.81
CA GLY A 103 3.74 20.42 11.94
C GLY A 103 4.64 21.56 11.48
N HIS A 104 5.89 21.55 11.92
CA HIS A 104 6.81 22.68 11.72
C HIS A 104 7.30 22.88 10.28
N TYR A 105 7.07 21.93 9.37
CA TYR A 105 7.28 22.14 7.92
C TYR A 105 6.02 22.61 7.20
N ALA A 106 4.86 22.60 7.86
CA ALA A 106 3.63 23.10 7.26
C ALA A 106 3.67 24.62 7.09
N ARG A 107 2.96 25.11 6.06
CA ARG A 107 2.75 26.54 5.79
C ARG A 107 1.27 26.89 5.88
N PRO A 108 0.67 26.86 7.09
CA PRO A 108 -0.76 27.14 7.25
C PRO A 108 -1.14 28.59 6.87
N ASP A 109 -0.16 29.48 6.74
CA ASP A 109 -0.32 30.83 6.21
C ASP A 109 -0.48 30.90 4.68
N ILE A 110 -0.13 29.82 3.97
CA ILE A 110 -0.28 29.70 2.51
C ILE A 110 -1.31 28.63 2.14
N PHE A 111 -1.20 27.45 2.75
CA PHE A 111 -1.96 26.27 2.39
C PHE A 111 -2.84 25.80 3.54
N GLU A 112 -4.12 25.59 3.24
CA GLU A 112 -5.08 24.93 4.11
C GLU A 112 -5.78 23.82 3.32
N LEU A 113 -5.87 22.62 3.91
CA LEU A 113 -6.67 21.52 3.36
C LEU A 113 -7.91 21.31 4.22
N GLN A 114 -9.10 21.48 3.62
CA GLN A 114 -10.37 21.18 4.27
C GLN A 114 -10.98 19.90 3.70
N VAL A 115 -11.37 18.98 4.58
CA VAL A 115 -11.94 17.68 4.20
C VAL A 115 -13.45 17.64 4.51
N ARG A 116 -14.29 17.47 3.49
CA ARG A 116 -15.72 17.20 3.67
C ARG A 116 -15.91 15.77 4.15
N ARG A 117 -16.34 15.60 5.40
CA ARG A 117 -16.55 14.29 6.04
C ARG A 117 -18.00 13.78 5.98
N THR A 118 -18.90 14.51 5.34
CA THR A 118 -20.29 14.08 5.15
C THR A 118 -20.39 13.16 3.93
N PRO A 119 -21.15 12.05 3.99
CA PRO A 119 -21.41 11.20 2.84
C PRO A 119 -21.95 12.02 1.65
N ALA A 120 -21.40 11.76 0.47
CA ALA A 120 -21.94 12.29 -0.78
C ALA A 120 -22.79 11.21 -1.44
N THR A 121 -24.01 11.56 -1.83
CA THR A 121 -24.88 10.69 -2.63
C THR A 121 -24.61 10.91 -4.11
N ALA A 122 -24.43 9.82 -4.86
CA ALA A 122 -24.21 9.87 -6.31
C ALA A 122 -25.46 10.31 -7.08
N VAL A 123 -26.65 10.10 -6.51
CA VAL A 123 -27.94 10.44 -7.10
C VAL A 123 -28.80 11.15 -6.04
N ARG A 124 -29.45 12.24 -6.44
CA ARG A 124 -30.47 12.92 -5.64
C ARG A 124 -31.79 12.88 -6.42
N TYR A 125 -32.78 12.19 -5.87
CA TYR A 125 -34.14 12.16 -6.42
C TYR A 125 -34.90 13.41 -5.99
N ILE A 126 -35.71 13.96 -6.90
CA ILE A 126 -36.62 15.06 -6.62
C ILE A 126 -38.00 14.55 -7.00
N ASP A 127 -38.81 14.28 -5.99
CA ASP A 127 -40.21 13.90 -6.16
C ASP A 127 -41.08 15.16 -6.02
N GLY A 128 -42.08 15.30 -6.90
CA GLY A 128 -43.01 16.44 -6.93
C GLY A 128 -44.14 16.33 -5.92
#